data_AF-K2MC46-F1
#
_entry.id   AF-K2MC46-F1
#
_cell.length_a   1.000
_cell.length_b   1.000
_cell.length_c   1.000
_cell.angle_alpha   90.00
_cell.angle_beta   90.00
_cell.angle_gamma   90.00
#
_symmetry.space_group_name_H-M   'P 1'
#
loop_
_entity.id
_entity.type
_entity.pdbx_description
1 polymer ?
#
loop_
_entity_poly.entity_id
_entity_poly.type
_entity_poly.pdbx_seq_one_letter_code
_entity_poly.pdbx_strand_id
1 'polypeptide(L)'
;MTDLVDDINGLFKRGAPGFAFNKVFRCFSGKGNGLLFRLVNDKKQWAFYNDTDDMIFRVVARLGNKSKVKSLGRAKITEKVEGENKEWGYNVTVVVDPGRTERFLEGDVEGFEVEFFSEAAPEDDVEFKNGRPAVQYDYVYKCMKDHDNGLLFRLVSTNIEAGECKWSYYNDTKDFTMEVEVTFADKSCVRPLGMTRVENDPKNERGVVYKVSVAPLRTQAFLIGNPREYRQSFVATPLDDASPEDLSDICFENGRPNPDVIAYPCSKILRGFKEKGNGLVFLLIDDDKKKWAFYNDTTDYNITVTVKFPPKSVYKAARNTTVTKDPDVEDGTICVLTVPPVMTELFLTDGNPTVYQMAFSAVGLEQTEPDELPEFENSGPDKHIIPHYDKVYKCFKDRGNGLLFRLVDEERGRWGFYNDTKDFIFNVRVSFEQDASVKVLGKTRREEDAELGPVYVLDVPPLSTELFVKGDLSGFSTKFSGKRHVRG
;
A
#
# COMPACT_ATOMS: atom_id res chain seq x y z
N MET A 1 20.21 -9.10 11.45
CA MET A 1 21.66 -8.90 11.68
C MET A 1 22.01 -7.54 11.10
N THR A 2 22.70 -6.67 11.84
CA THR A 2 23.07 -5.31 11.35
C THR A 2 24.44 -5.35 10.68
N ASP A 3 24.61 -4.75 9.51
CA ASP A 3 25.87 -4.83 8.76
C ASP A 3 26.77 -3.64 9.03
N LEU A 4 28.03 -3.90 9.40
CA LEU A 4 29.04 -2.87 9.60
C LEU A 4 29.28 -2.13 8.27
N VAL A 5 29.42 -0.81 8.34
CA VAL A 5 29.73 0.02 7.18
C VAL A 5 31.13 0.57 7.32
N ASP A 6 31.98 0.29 6.32
CA ASP A 6 33.39 0.73 6.30
C ASP A 6 33.57 2.13 5.71
N ASP A 7 32.69 2.57 4.80
CA ASP A 7 32.69 3.91 4.22
C ASP A 7 31.40 4.68 4.55
N ILE A 8 31.57 5.82 5.22
CA ILE A 8 30.48 6.67 5.70
C ILE A 8 30.14 7.83 4.74
N ASN A 9 30.91 8.02 3.67
CA ASN A 9 30.66 9.11 2.72
C ASN A 9 29.32 8.94 2.00
N GLY A 10 28.46 9.96 2.11
CA GLY A 10 27.11 9.93 1.53
C GLY A 10 26.19 8.87 2.13
N LEU A 11 26.55 8.29 3.28
CA LEU A 11 25.78 7.23 3.93
C LEU A 11 24.40 7.73 4.41
N PHE A 12 24.39 8.91 5.01
CA PHE A 12 23.19 9.58 5.52
C PHE A 12 22.68 10.55 4.46
N LYS A 13 21.40 10.43 4.09
CA LYS A 13 20.77 11.19 3.01
C LYS A 13 19.90 12.32 3.51
N ARG A 14 19.33 12.20 4.72
CA ARG A 14 18.37 13.14 5.28
C ARG A 14 18.93 13.97 6.43
N GLY A 15 20.23 13.83 6.71
CA GLY A 15 20.94 14.64 7.70
C GLY A 15 22.23 13.98 8.14
N ALA A 16 22.65 14.29 9.36
CA ALA A 16 23.79 13.64 10.00
C ALA A 16 23.42 13.25 11.44
N PRO A 17 23.94 12.13 11.96
CA PRO A 17 23.69 11.74 13.33
C PRO A 17 24.19 12.76 14.35
N GLY A 18 23.34 13.11 15.33
CA GLY A 18 23.69 13.97 16.46
C GLY A 18 24.49 13.25 17.55
N PHE A 19 25.24 12.22 17.21
CA PHE A 19 25.96 11.35 18.13
C PHE A 19 27.34 11.01 17.57
N ALA A 20 28.38 11.18 18.38
CA ALA A 20 29.74 10.80 17.97
C ALA A 20 29.89 9.29 17.99
N PHE A 21 30.33 8.71 16.86
CA PHE A 21 30.51 7.27 16.68
C PHE A 21 31.82 6.96 15.98
N ASN A 22 32.32 5.75 16.17
CA ASN A 22 33.46 5.18 15.44
C ASN A 22 33.07 3.93 14.65
N LYS A 23 31.90 3.34 14.92
CA LYS A 23 31.32 2.23 14.17
C LYS A 23 29.87 2.54 13.86
N VAL A 24 29.46 2.27 12.63
CA VAL A 24 28.08 2.42 12.16
C VAL A 24 27.64 1.13 11.49
N PHE A 25 26.41 0.72 11.76
CA PHE A 25 25.81 -0.47 11.18
C PHE A 25 24.48 -0.12 10.53
N ARG A 26 24.23 -0.64 9.32
CA ARG A 26 22.90 -0.59 8.68
C ARG A 26 21.98 -1.60 9.36
N CYS A 27 20.80 -1.16 9.77
CA CYS A 27 19.79 -2.05 10.34
C CYS A 27 18.99 -2.79 9.26
N PHE A 28 18.82 -2.19 8.07
CA PHE A 28 18.09 -2.76 6.94
C PHE A 28 18.96 -2.83 5.67
N SER A 29 19.84 -3.83 5.62
CA SER A 29 20.70 -4.05 4.47
C SER A 29 19.90 -4.39 3.21
N GLY A 30 20.22 -3.71 2.10
CA GLY A 30 19.53 -3.90 0.82
C GLY A 30 18.24 -3.08 0.64
N LYS A 31 17.81 -2.28 1.62
CA LYS A 31 16.71 -1.33 1.47
C LYS A 31 17.21 0.12 1.59
N GLY A 32 16.97 0.93 0.55
CA GLY A 32 17.38 2.32 0.55
C GLY A 32 18.89 2.48 0.82
N ASN A 33 19.26 3.40 1.72
CA ASN A 33 20.62 3.57 2.21
C ASN A 33 20.92 2.78 3.51
N GLY A 34 19.91 2.11 4.08
CA GLY A 34 19.96 1.47 5.39
C GLY A 34 18.79 1.85 6.30
N LEU A 35 18.10 2.97 6.01
CA LEU A 35 16.93 3.54 6.71
C LEU A 35 17.19 3.95 8.18
N LEU A 36 17.63 3.00 9.00
CA LEU A 36 17.99 3.17 10.40
C LEU A 36 19.43 2.68 10.59
N PHE A 37 20.21 3.43 11.36
CA PHE A 37 21.62 3.15 11.60
C PHE A 37 21.90 2.97 13.08
N ARG A 38 22.54 1.86 13.45
CA ARG A 38 23.08 1.68 14.80
C ARG A 38 24.48 2.28 14.85
N LEU A 39 24.69 3.18 15.80
CA LEU A 39 25.93 3.91 16.00
C LEU A 39 26.57 3.46 17.29
N VAL A 40 27.86 3.15 17.27
CA VAL A 40 28.63 2.73 18.45
C VAL A 40 29.89 3.59 18.54
N ASN A 41 30.30 3.95 19.76
CA ASN A 41 31.51 4.71 20.02
C ASN A 41 32.49 3.98 20.97
N ASP A 42 33.68 4.56 21.17
CA ASP A 42 34.73 4.00 22.04
C ASP A 42 34.32 3.92 23.51
N LYS A 43 33.34 4.72 23.95
CA LYS A 43 32.77 4.66 25.30
C LYS A 43 31.77 3.51 25.46
N LYS A 44 31.67 2.62 24.47
CA LYS A 44 30.70 1.53 24.40
C LYS A 44 29.25 2.02 24.51
N GLN A 45 28.98 3.21 23.97
CA GLN A 45 27.65 3.78 23.91
C GLN A 45 27.02 3.44 22.56
N TRP A 46 25.76 3.03 22.60
CA TRP A 46 24.97 2.76 21.41
C TRP A 46 23.94 3.87 21.24
N ALA A 47 23.72 4.25 19.98
CA ALA A 47 22.65 5.14 19.57
C ALA A 47 22.02 4.63 18.26
N PHE A 48 20.84 5.12 17.94
CA PHE A 48 20.19 4.85 16.67
C PHE A 48 19.86 6.16 15.97
N TYR A 49 20.20 6.25 14.68
CA TYR A 49 19.86 7.37 13.82
C TYR A 49 18.88 6.93 12.75
N ASN A 50 17.75 7.61 12.69
CA ASN A 50 16.72 7.40 11.70
C ASN A 50 16.93 8.40 10.55
N ASP A 51 17.27 7.88 9.37
CA ASP A 51 17.54 8.69 8.17
C ASP A 51 16.32 8.75 7.23
N THR A 52 15.14 8.35 7.70
CA THR A 52 13.87 8.56 6.99
C THR A 52 13.26 9.92 7.36
N ASP A 53 12.36 10.41 6.52
CA ASP A 53 11.53 11.60 6.74
C ASP A 53 10.09 11.25 7.16
N ASP A 54 9.69 10.00 6.95
CA ASP A 54 8.30 9.57 6.99
C ASP A 54 8.06 8.34 7.87
N MET A 55 9.07 7.79 8.54
CA MET A 55 8.93 6.62 9.42
C MET A 55 9.47 6.88 10.82
N ILE A 56 8.78 6.39 11.84
CA ILE A 56 9.34 6.24 13.19
C ILE A 56 9.80 4.79 13.38
N PHE A 57 10.91 4.59 14.08
CA PHE A 57 11.41 3.26 14.42
C PHE A 57 11.36 3.02 15.91
N ARG A 58 10.67 1.96 16.34
CA ARG A 58 10.83 1.38 17.67
C ARG A 58 11.90 0.30 17.61
N VAL A 59 12.95 0.49 18.40
CA VAL A 59 14.04 -0.47 18.55
C VAL A 59 13.85 -1.21 19.87
N VAL A 60 13.85 -2.55 19.81
CA VAL A 60 13.81 -3.41 21.00
C VAL A 60 15.04 -4.32 20.96
N ALA A 61 15.88 -4.25 21.99
CA ALA A 61 17.05 -5.12 22.12
C ALA A 61 16.90 -6.05 23.33
N ARG A 62 17.14 -7.34 23.11
CA ARG A 62 17.36 -8.34 24.15
C ARG A 62 18.86 -8.51 24.33
N LEU A 63 19.34 -8.42 25.57
CA LEU A 63 20.77 -8.52 25.88
C LEU A 63 21.03 -9.71 26.79
N GLY A 64 22.16 -10.39 26.57
CA GLY A 64 22.51 -11.55 27.37
C GLY A 64 22.67 -11.21 28.85
N ASN A 65 22.43 -12.18 29.72
CA ASN A 65 22.37 -12.01 31.18
C ASN A 65 23.67 -11.51 31.84
N LYS A 66 24.81 -11.66 31.15
CA LYS A 66 26.12 -11.16 31.61
C LYS A 66 26.42 -9.74 31.16
N SER A 67 25.53 -9.11 30.39
CA SER A 67 25.68 -7.73 29.94
C SER A 67 25.71 -6.79 31.15
N LYS A 68 26.59 -5.79 31.13
CA LYS A 68 26.71 -4.75 32.15
C LYS A 68 26.43 -3.42 31.48
N VAL A 69 25.15 -3.05 31.43
CA VAL A 69 24.68 -1.88 30.70
C VAL A 69 23.80 -0.98 31.55
N LYS A 70 23.74 0.30 31.19
CA LYS A 70 22.73 1.26 31.65
C LYS A 70 22.01 1.84 30.43
N SER A 71 20.73 2.17 30.57
CA SER A 71 20.03 2.91 29.52
C SER A 71 20.54 4.34 29.42
N LEU A 72 20.44 4.93 28.23
CA LEU A 72 20.77 6.32 27.98
C LEU A 72 19.56 7.07 27.43
N GLY A 73 19.46 8.37 27.72
CA GLY A 73 18.47 9.25 27.13
C GLY A 73 17.03 8.77 27.38
N ARG A 74 16.25 8.65 26.30
CA ARG A 74 14.84 8.21 26.33
C ARG A 74 14.67 6.69 26.34
N ALA A 75 15.76 5.92 26.28
CA ALA A 75 15.69 4.48 26.27
C ALA A 75 15.26 3.91 27.63
N LYS A 76 14.37 2.92 27.60
CA LYS A 76 13.89 2.21 28.78
C LYS A 76 14.56 0.85 28.87
N ILE A 77 15.07 0.49 30.04
CA ILE A 77 15.61 -0.83 30.34
C ILE A 77 14.72 -1.53 31.36
N THR A 78 14.37 -2.78 31.10
CA THR A 78 13.66 -3.65 32.04
C THR A 78 14.49 -4.90 32.28
N GLU A 79 14.82 -5.18 33.53
CA GLU A 79 15.45 -6.43 33.95
C GLU A 79 14.39 -7.55 33.98
N LYS A 80 14.75 -8.73 33.45
CA LYS A 80 13.81 -9.86 33.46
C LYS A 80 13.68 -10.40 34.89
N VAL A 81 12.45 -10.69 35.32
CA VAL A 81 12.17 -11.44 36.56
C VAL A 81 12.55 -12.92 36.33
N GLU A 82 13.15 -13.56 37.35
CA GLU A 82 13.56 -14.97 37.31
C GLU A 82 12.43 -15.89 36.80
N GLY A 83 12.64 -16.45 35.61
CA GLY A 83 11.68 -17.34 34.97
C GLY A 83 11.97 -17.59 33.49
N GLU A 84 12.35 -18.83 33.19
CA GLU A 84 12.25 -19.52 31.90
C GLU A 84 13.27 -19.27 30.78
N ASN A 85 14.25 -18.37 30.89
CA ASN A 85 15.43 -18.49 30.01
C ASN A 85 16.66 -17.80 30.60
N LYS A 86 17.65 -18.58 31.03
CA LYS A 86 18.86 -18.08 31.72
C LYS A 86 19.82 -17.31 30.80
N GLU A 87 19.57 -17.24 29.50
CA GLU A 87 20.47 -16.64 28.52
C GLU A 87 20.33 -15.11 28.42
N TRP A 88 19.11 -14.57 28.55
CA TRP A 88 18.78 -13.16 28.35
C TRP A 88 18.45 -12.46 29.67
N GLY A 89 19.07 -11.31 29.96
CA GLY A 89 18.90 -10.58 31.23
C GLY A 89 18.17 -9.25 31.13
N TYR A 90 18.28 -8.56 29.99
CA TYR A 90 17.77 -7.18 29.84
C TYR A 90 16.97 -7.03 28.56
N ASN A 91 15.88 -6.27 28.61
CA ASN A 91 15.24 -5.71 27.43
C ASN A 91 15.43 -4.19 27.43
N VAL A 92 15.91 -3.62 26.33
CA VAL A 92 16.07 -2.18 26.15
C VAL A 92 15.21 -1.72 24.98
N THR A 93 14.43 -0.65 25.15
CA THR A 93 13.53 -0.11 24.11
C THR A 93 13.72 1.38 23.92
N VAL A 94 13.72 1.85 22.67
CA VAL A 94 13.68 3.28 22.32
C VAL A 94 12.85 3.51 21.05
N VAL A 95 12.22 4.68 20.93
CA VAL A 95 11.56 5.14 19.70
C VAL A 95 12.41 6.24 19.09
N VAL A 96 12.67 6.17 17.79
CA VAL A 96 13.57 7.06 17.04
C VAL A 96 12.78 7.75 15.93
N ASP A 97 12.56 9.05 16.09
CA ASP A 97 11.77 9.87 15.17
C ASP A 97 12.54 10.16 13.85
N PRO A 98 11.84 10.46 12.72
CA PRO A 98 12.48 10.86 11.46
C PRO A 98 13.56 11.91 11.64
N GLY A 99 14.72 11.70 11.01
CA GLY A 99 15.87 12.60 11.10
C GLY A 99 16.48 12.75 12.50
N ARG A 100 16.04 12.00 13.51
CA ARG A 100 16.54 12.12 14.89
C ARG A 100 17.54 11.02 15.24
N THR A 101 18.38 11.33 16.23
CA THR A 101 19.32 10.39 16.83
C THR A 101 18.98 10.18 18.31
N GLU A 102 18.70 8.94 18.69
CA GLU A 102 18.42 8.60 20.08
C GLU A 102 19.56 7.77 20.68
N ARG A 103 19.98 8.17 21.89
CA ARG A 103 20.89 7.35 22.69
C ARG A 103 20.13 6.15 23.22
N PHE A 104 20.80 5.00 23.27
CA PHE A 104 20.17 3.73 23.61
C PHE A 104 20.70 3.14 24.91
N LEU A 105 21.98 2.78 24.95
CA LEU A 105 22.61 2.18 26.13
C LEU A 105 24.11 2.48 26.18
N GLU A 106 24.71 2.25 27.35
CA GLU A 106 26.15 2.31 27.58
C GLU A 106 26.60 1.09 28.37
N GLY A 107 27.67 0.44 27.93
CA GLY A 107 28.36 -0.60 28.69
C GLY A 107 28.76 -1.82 27.87
N ASP A 108 29.04 -2.92 28.57
CA ASP A 108 29.47 -4.17 27.98
C ASP A 108 28.27 -5.05 27.62
N VAL A 109 28.07 -5.30 26.32
CA VAL A 109 26.99 -6.14 25.79
C VAL A 109 27.53 -7.53 25.49
N GLU A 110 27.01 -8.53 26.20
CA GLU A 110 27.37 -9.95 26.01
C GLU A 110 26.22 -10.67 25.29
N GLY A 111 26.30 -10.75 23.95
CA GLY A 111 25.21 -11.30 23.12
C GLY A 111 23.98 -10.39 23.06
N PHE A 112 23.43 -10.20 21.86
CA PHE A 112 22.23 -9.37 21.68
C PHE A 112 21.38 -9.86 20.52
N GLU A 113 20.07 -9.64 20.65
CA GLU A 113 19.09 -9.68 19.57
C GLU A 113 18.43 -8.31 19.49
N VAL A 114 18.28 -7.75 18.29
CA VAL A 114 17.63 -6.45 18.08
C VAL A 114 16.52 -6.62 17.06
N GLU A 115 15.32 -6.27 17.48
CA GLU A 115 14.11 -6.20 16.68
C GLU A 115 13.80 -4.73 16.36
N PHE A 116 13.38 -4.50 15.12
CA PHE A 116 13.01 -3.18 14.64
C PHE A 116 11.56 -3.19 14.18
N PHE A 117 10.76 -2.28 14.72
CA PHE A 117 9.40 -2.05 14.28
C PHE A 117 9.34 -0.66 13.67
N SER A 118 8.87 -0.56 12.43
CA SER A 118 8.67 0.71 11.74
C SER A 118 7.19 0.99 11.55
N GLU A 119 6.78 2.23 11.76
CA GLU A 119 5.47 2.73 11.34
C GLU A 119 5.63 4.11 10.72
N ALA A 120 4.63 4.55 9.95
CA ALA A 120 4.64 5.90 9.38
C ALA A 120 4.75 6.93 10.51
N ALA A 121 5.48 8.02 10.27
CA ALA A 121 5.61 9.09 11.24
C ALA A 121 4.26 9.75 11.53
N PRO A 122 4.01 10.15 12.80
CA PRO A 122 2.87 10.96 13.15
C PRO A 122 2.98 12.34 12.51
N GLU A 123 1.84 13.01 12.37
CA GLU A 123 1.75 14.32 11.71
C GLU A 123 1.74 15.41 12.79
N ASP A 124 2.70 16.35 12.74
CA ASP A 124 2.89 17.36 13.79
C ASP A 124 1.88 18.53 13.74
N ASP A 125 1.14 18.70 12.63
CA ASP A 125 0.15 19.77 12.43
C ASP A 125 -1.10 19.28 11.69
N VAL A 126 -1.91 18.45 12.36
CA VAL A 126 -3.16 17.95 11.78
C VAL A 126 -4.30 18.95 11.92
N GLU A 127 -4.81 19.42 10.79
CA GLU A 127 -6.08 20.17 10.72
C GLU A 127 -7.27 19.23 10.53
N PHE A 128 -8.11 19.12 11.56
CA PHE A 128 -9.45 18.53 11.43
C PHE A 128 -10.39 19.55 10.81
N LYS A 129 -11.06 19.18 9.71
CA LYS A 129 -11.85 20.12 8.90
C LYS A 129 -13.29 20.23 9.36
N ASN A 130 -13.92 19.11 9.73
CA ASN A 130 -15.35 19.08 9.98
C ASN A 130 -15.70 18.99 11.47
N GLY A 131 -14.78 18.52 12.31
CA GLY A 131 -14.97 18.51 13.76
C GLY A 131 -13.64 18.39 14.50
N ARG A 132 -13.71 17.87 15.73
CA ARG A 132 -12.52 17.55 16.52
C ARG A 132 -12.72 16.22 17.25
N PRO A 133 -11.64 15.45 17.46
CA PRO A 133 -11.72 14.22 18.21
C PRO A 133 -12.11 14.48 19.68
N ALA A 134 -12.91 13.57 20.24
CA ALA A 134 -13.43 13.70 21.60
C ALA A 134 -12.44 13.20 22.69
N VAL A 135 -11.25 12.76 22.29
CA VAL A 135 -10.24 12.16 23.17
C VAL A 135 -8.92 12.90 23.05
N GLN A 136 -8.18 12.98 24.15
CA GLN A 136 -6.78 13.44 24.12
C GLN A 136 -5.87 12.35 23.55
N TYR A 137 -4.84 12.77 22.84
CA TYR A 137 -3.87 11.90 22.19
C TYR A 137 -2.48 12.55 22.23
N ASP A 138 -1.44 11.70 22.22
CA ASP A 138 -0.04 12.14 22.12
C ASP A 138 0.43 12.17 20.67
N TYR A 139 -0.09 11.25 19.85
CA TYR A 139 0.24 11.13 18.42
C TYR A 139 -1.03 10.99 17.58
N VAL A 140 -1.00 11.57 16.39
CA VAL A 140 -2.05 11.44 15.38
C VAL A 140 -1.47 11.00 14.05
N TYR A 141 -2.16 10.09 13.38
CA TYR A 141 -1.79 9.59 12.07
C TYR A 141 -2.97 9.75 11.12
N LYS A 142 -2.73 10.33 9.94
CA LYS A 142 -3.68 10.28 8.81
C LYS A 142 -3.72 8.86 8.28
N CYS A 143 -4.89 8.23 8.31
CA CYS A 143 -5.07 6.89 7.75
C CYS A 143 -5.08 6.90 6.22
N MET A 144 -5.46 8.03 5.61
CA MET A 144 -5.46 8.24 4.16
C MET A 144 -4.59 9.46 3.80
N LYS A 145 -3.26 9.29 3.79
CA LYS A 145 -2.29 10.40 3.63
C LYS A 145 -2.43 11.18 2.32
N ASP A 146 -2.90 10.53 1.25
CA ASP A 146 -3.05 11.14 -0.09
C ASP A 146 -4.47 11.67 -0.37
N HIS A 147 -5.34 11.75 0.66
CA HIS A 147 -6.74 12.15 0.50
C HIS A 147 -7.14 13.25 1.47
N ASP A 148 -7.38 14.43 0.91
CA ASP A 148 -7.87 15.63 1.61
C ASP A 148 -7.07 15.97 2.88
N ASN A 149 -7.72 16.08 4.05
CA ASN A 149 -7.01 16.28 5.33
C ASN A 149 -6.54 14.99 6.00
N GLY A 150 -6.85 13.83 5.43
CA GLY A 150 -6.60 12.51 6.01
C GLY A 150 -7.87 11.67 6.22
N LEU A 151 -9.06 12.31 6.23
CA LEU A 151 -10.43 11.77 6.39
C LEU A 151 -10.70 10.98 7.69
N LEU A 152 -9.84 10.02 8.00
CA LEU A 152 -9.84 9.19 9.20
C LEU A 152 -8.48 9.33 9.89
N PHE A 153 -8.52 9.52 11.20
CA PHE A 153 -7.33 9.77 12.00
C PHE A 153 -7.19 8.70 13.08
N ARG A 154 -6.03 8.04 13.12
CA ARG A 154 -5.64 7.17 14.23
C ARG A 154 -5.02 8.04 15.32
N LEU A 155 -5.63 8.02 16.49
CA LEU A 155 -5.24 8.77 17.66
C LEU A 155 -4.59 7.80 18.65
N VAL A 156 -3.38 8.11 19.08
CA VAL A 156 -2.61 7.26 19.98
C VAL A 156 -2.29 8.02 21.25
N SER A 157 -2.77 7.51 22.39
CA SER A 157 -2.40 7.98 23.72
C SER A 157 -1.51 6.94 24.39
N THR A 158 -0.38 7.35 24.93
CA THR A 158 0.64 6.48 25.51
C THR A 158 0.60 6.54 27.03
N ASN A 159 0.56 5.37 27.67
CA ASN A 159 0.81 5.26 29.09
C ASN A 159 2.28 4.89 29.30
N ILE A 160 3.07 5.88 29.68
CA ILE A 160 4.52 5.77 29.83
C ILE A 160 4.90 4.76 30.92
N GLU A 161 4.10 4.64 31.98
CA GLU A 161 4.37 3.76 33.13
C GLU A 161 4.04 2.29 32.80
N ALA A 162 2.91 2.04 32.14
CA ALA A 162 2.49 0.70 31.75
C ALA A 162 3.20 0.18 30.49
N GLY A 163 3.82 1.05 29.69
CA GLY A 163 4.40 0.69 28.40
C GLY A 163 3.37 0.28 27.35
N GLU A 164 2.09 0.59 27.59
CA GLU A 164 0.97 0.35 26.67
C GLU A 164 0.57 1.66 25.98
N CYS A 165 0.00 1.56 24.78
CA CYS A 165 -0.68 2.65 24.11
C CYS A 165 -2.14 2.27 23.83
N LYS A 166 -3.01 3.28 23.91
CA LYS A 166 -4.41 3.20 23.52
C LYS A 166 -4.58 3.78 22.13
N TRP A 167 -5.23 3.04 21.24
CA TRP A 167 -5.62 3.51 19.92
C TRP A 167 -7.10 3.84 19.90
N SER A 168 -7.42 4.97 19.30
CA SER A 168 -8.77 5.38 18.95
C SER A 168 -8.77 5.88 17.51
N TYR A 169 -9.93 5.87 16.86
CA TYR A 169 -10.09 6.41 15.52
C TYR A 169 -11.10 7.54 15.54
N TYR A 170 -10.77 8.64 14.88
CA TYR A 170 -11.68 9.75 14.65
C TYR A 170 -11.98 9.88 13.16
N ASN A 171 -13.26 9.78 12.83
CA ASN A 171 -13.75 9.99 11.47
C ASN A 171 -14.13 11.47 11.33
N ASP A 172 -13.37 12.21 10.53
CA ASP A 172 -13.63 13.63 10.25
C ASP A 172 -14.56 13.82 9.05
N THR A 173 -15.06 12.76 8.42
CA THR A 173 -16.05 12.89 7.34
C THR A 173 -17.44 13.14 7.91
N LYS A 174 -18.33 13.72 7.08
CA LYS A 174 -19.75 13.91 7.38
C LYS A 174 -20.62 12.82 6.78
N ASP A 175 -20.17 12.24 5.67
CA ASP A 175 -21.03 11.45 4.78
C ASP A 175 -20.63 9.98 4.70
N PHE A 176 -19.55 9.58 5.38
CA PHE A 176 -19.05 8.20 5.35
C PHE A 176 -18.91 7.62 6.74
N THR A 177 -19.38 6.41 6.94
CA THR A 177 -18.96 5.58 8.06
C THR A 177 -17.64 4.90 7.71
N MET A 178 -16.65 5.02 8.58
CA MET A 178 -15.32 4.44 8.37
C MET A 178 -15.21 3.11 9.09
N GLU A 179 -15.09 2.02 8.34
CA GLU A 179 -14.74 0.71 8.88
C GLU A 179 -13.22 0.57 8.95
N VAL A 180 -12.74 0.24 10.13
CA VAL A 180 -11.32 0.03 10.40
C VAL A 180 -11.09 -1.44 10.70
N GLU A 181 -10.13 -2.04 10.01
CA GLU A 181 -9.68 -3.40 10.24
C GLU A 181 -8.18 -3.40 10.54
N VAL A 182 -7.77 -4.08 11.61
CA VAL A 182 -6.35 -4.28 11.94
C VAL A 182 -6.08 -5.74 12.26
N THR A 183 -5.20 -6.35 11.49
CA THR A 183 -4.74 -7.73 11.67
C THR A 183 -3.41 -7.72 12.42
N PHE A 184 -3.32 -8.52 13.48
CA PHE A 184 -2.10 -8.74 14.25
C PHE A 184 -1.63 -10.19 14.11
N ALA A 185 -0.32 -10.40 14.03
CA ALA A 185 0.26 -11.75 14.00
C ALA A 185 0.15 -12.50 15.34
N ASP A 186 0.04 -11.78 16.45
CA ASP A 186 -0.13 -12.34 17.80
C ASP A 186 -1.19 -11.57 18.60
N LYS A 187 -2.27 -12.25 18.97
CA LYS A 187 -3.34 -11.67 19.80
C LYS A 187 -2.92 -11.23 21.20
N SER A 188 -1.78 -11.67 21.70
CA SER A 188 -1.31 -11.31 23.04
C SER A 188 -0.84 -9.86 23.16
N CYS A 189 -0.52 -9.21 22.04
CA CYS A 189 0.08 -7.89 22.04
C CYS A 189 -0.92 -6.75 22.31
N VAL A 190 -2.23 -6.99 22.11
CA VAL A 190 -3.29 -5.98 22.26
C VAL A 190 -4.58 -6.57 22.81
N ARG A 191 -5.44 -5.70 23.35
CA ARG A 191 -6.77 -6.02 23.86
C ARG A 191 -7.79 -5.09 23.22
N PRO A 192 -8.97 -5.59 22.80
CA PRO A 192 -10.01 -4.76 22.20
C PRO A 192 -10.60 -3.80 23.24
N LEU A 193 -11.04 -2.64 22.77
CA LEU A 193 -11.78 -1.66 23.55
C LEU A 193 -13.12 -1.35 22.89
N GLY A 194 -14.09 -0.93 23.71
CA GLY A 194 -15.37 -0.40 23.23
C GLY A 194 -16.12 -1.40 22.34
N MET A 195 -16.53 -0.94 21.16
CA MET A 195 -17.32 -1.73 20.21
C MET A 195 -16.46 -2.53 19.21
N THR A 196 -15.19 -2.73 19.52
CA THR A 196 -14.26 -3.44 18.64
C THR A 196 -14.62 -4.92 18.55
N ARG A 197 -14.91 -5.38 17.34
CA ARG A 197 -15.17 -6.78 17.01
C ARG A 197 -13.85 -7.52 16.86
N VAL A 198 -13.83 -8.78 17.25
CA VAL A 198 -12.63 -9.63 17.26
C VAL A 198 -12.92 -10.90 16.46
N GLU A 199 -12.07 -11.19 15.50
CA GLU A 199 -12.13 -12.38 14.65
C GLU A 199 -10.76 -13.08 14.66
N ASN A 200 -10.73 -14.40 14.47
CA ASN A 200 -9.45 -15.11 14.33
C ASN A 200 -8.92 -14.92 12.91
N ASP A 201 -7.60 -14.78 12.76
CA ASP A 201 -6.99 -14.73 11.43
C ASP A 201 -7.04 -16.13 10.77
N PRO A 202 -7.75 -16.31 9.64
CA PRO A 202 -7.86 -17.60 8.98
C PRO A 202 -6.52 -18.13 8.45
N LYS A 203 -5.52 -17.27 8.30
CA LYS A 203 -4.18 -17.62 7.78
C LYS A 203 -3.15 -17.84 8.90
N ASN A 204 -3.47 -17.49 10.15
CA ASN A 204 -2.56 -17.58 11.28
C ASN A 204 -3.31 -17.92 12.57
N GLU A 205 -3.10 -19.11 13.12
CA GLU A 205 -3.76 -19.58 14.36
C GLU A 205 -3.50 -18.69 15.59
N ARG A 206 -2.38 -17.96 15.63
CA ARG A 206 -2.07 -16.99 16.68
C ARG A 206 -2.53 -15.57 16.35
N GLY A 207 -2.88 -15.34 15.08
CA GLY A 207 -3.29 -14.06 14.56
C GLY A 207 -4.72 -13.71 14.93
N VAL A 208 -5.00 -12.42 14.91
CA VAL A 208 -6.32 -11.87 15.26
C VAL A 208 -6.62 -10.67 14.38
N VAL A 209 -7.88 -10.51 14.01
CA VAL A 209 -8.39 -9.38 13.26
C VAL A 209 -9.33 -8.58 14.16
N TYR A 210 -9.04 -7.29 14.34
CA TYR A 210 -9.90 -6.37 15.07
C TYR A 210 -10.61 -5.44 14.10
N LYS A 211 -11.93 -5.29 14.23
CA LYS A 211 -12.75 -4.42 13.37
C LYS A 211 -13.55 -3.40 14.19
N VAL A 212 -13.62 -2.15 13.74
CA VAL A 212 -14.49 -1.13 14.35
C VAL A 212 -15.09 -0.20 13.30
N SER A 213 -16.38 0.10 13.48
CA SER A 213 -17.11 1.08 12.68
C SER A 213 -17.10 2.44 13.37
N VAL A 214 -16.66 3.47 12.65
CA VAL A 214 -16.53 4.84 13.15
C VAL A 214 -17.44 5.76 12.36
N ALA A 215 -18.57 6.14 12.97
CA ALA A 215 -19.54 7.03 12.34
C ALA A 215 -18.97 8.44 12.08
N PRO A 216 -19.54 9.21 11.12
CA PRO A 216 -19.18 10.60 10.87
C PRO A 216 -19.05 11.47 12.11
N LEU A 217 -17.97 12.24 12.18
CA LEU A 217 -17.64 13.17 13.27
C LEU A 217 -17.59 12.51 14.66
N ARG A 218 -17.41 11.19 14.74
CA ARG A 218 -17.29 10.45 16.00
C ARG A 218 -15.89 9.91 16.19
N THR A 219 -15.52 9.76 17.46
CA THR A 219 -14.32 9.05 17.88
C THR A 219 -14.71 7.72 18.52
N GLN A 220 -14.07 6.63 18.10
CA GLN A 220 -14.23 5.31 18.71
C GLN A 220 -12.93 4.80 19.30
N ALA A 221 -12.99 4.28 20.52
CA ALA A 221 -11.87 3.54 21.09
C ALA A 221 -11.74 2.19 20.39
N PHE A 222 -10.51 1.77 20.11
CA PHE A 222 -10.24 0.57 19.31
C PHE A 222 -9.50 -0.51 20.11
N LEU A 223 -8.28 -0.23 20.56
CA LEU A 223 -7.47 -1.20 21.30
C LEU A 223 -6.55 -0.56 22.32
N ILE A 224 -6.03 -1.38 23.23
CA ILE A 224 -4.96 -1.03 24.16
C ILE A 224 -3.94 -2.15 24.25
N GLY A 225 -2.66 -1.80 24.38
CA GLY A 225 -1.59 -2.77 24.58
C GLY A 225 -0.29 -2.28 23.98
N ASN A 226 0.52 -3.20 23.46
CA ASN A 226 1.75 -2.91 22.75
C ASN A 226 1.68 -3.47 21.33
N PRO A 227 1.02 -2.75 20.40
CA PRO A 227 0.85 -3.16 19.00
C PRO A 227 2.20 -3.48 18.34
N ARG A 228 2.33 -4.70 17.82
CA ARG A 228 3.51 -5.16 17.05
C ARG A 228 3.04 -5.98 15.86
N GLU A 229 3.77 -5.90 14.75
CA GLU A 229 3.55 -6.73 13.56
C GLU A 229 2.08 -6.79 13.12
N TYR A 230 1.60 -5.65 12.60
CA TYR A 230 0.20 -5.50 12.23
C TYR A 230 0.03 -4.94 10.81
N ARG A 231 -1.12 -5.23 10.22
CA ARG A 231 -1.59 -4.64 8.96
C ARG A 231 -2.91 -3.92 9.22
N GLN A 232 -3.10 -2.76 8.61
CA GLN A 232 -4.33 -1.98 8.72
C GLN A 232 -5.02 -1.90 7.36
N SER A 233 -6.34 -1.88 7.37
CA SER A 233 -7.20 -1.64 6.21
C SER A 233 -8.35 -0.73 6.63
N PHE A 234 -8.79 0.13 5.73
CA PHE A 234 -9.86 1.10 5.98
C PHE A 234 -10.85 1.09 4.82
N VAL A 235 -12.14 1.10 5.13
CA VAL A 235 -13.20 1.15 4.13
C VAL A 235 -14.16 2.28 4.50
N ALA A 236 -14.38 3.21 3.56
CA ALA A 236 -15.38 4.26 3.72
C ALA A 236 -16.70 3.80 3.11
N THR A 237 -17.76 3.70 3.92
CA THR A 237 -19.11 3.34 3.48
C THR A 237 -19.99 4.59 3.51
N PRO A 238 -20.59 5.02 2.39
CA PRO A 238 -21.50 6.17 2.39
C PRO A 238 -22.67 5.98 3.35
N LEU A 239 -23.18 7.06 3.94
CA LEU A 239 -24.47 7.04 4.63
C LEU A 239 -25.60 6.92 3.59
N ASP A 240 -26.48 5.92 3.76
CA ASP A 240 -27.57 5.57 2.83
C ASP A 240 -28.65 6.67 2.65
N ASP A 241 -28.58 7.79 3.36
CA ASP A 241 -29.52 8.92 3.29
C ASP A 241 -29.14 9.99 2.25
N ALA A 242 -28.35 9.64 1.23
CA ALA A 242 -28.12 10.56 0.11
C ALA A 242 -29.43 10.79 -0.67
N SER A 243 -30.07 11.93 -0.45
CA SER A 243 -31.18 12.41 -1.28
C SER A 243 -30.79 12.33 -2.76
N PRO A 244 -31.71 11.94 -3.66
CA PRO A 244 -31.45 11.97 -5.10
C PRO A 244 -30.93 13.35 -5.48
N GLU A 245 -29.71 13.43 -6.00
CA GLU A 245 -29.16 14.68 -6.53
C GLU A 245 -30.06 15.14 -7.69
N ASP A 246 -30.35 16.44 -7.77
CA ASP A 246 -31.10 16.99 -8.90
C ASP A 246 -30.34 16.64 -10.19
N LEU A 247 -31.00 15.92 -11.10
CA LEU A 247 -30.40 15.43 -12.36
C LEU A 247 -29.84 16.57 -13.23
N SER A 248 -30.24 17.82 -12.97
CA SER A 248 -29.71 19.02 -13.63
C SER A 248 -28.25 19.32 -13.30
N ASP A 249 -27.73 18.80 -12.19
CA ASP A 249 -26.39 19.13 -11.70
C ASP A 249 -25.34 18.09 -12.11
N ILE A 250 -25.77 17.04 -12.81
CA ILE A 250 -24.91 15.95 -13.29
C ILE A 250 -24.43 16.27 -14.70
N CYS A 251 -23.13 16.55 -14.83
CA CYS A 251 -22.47 16.79 -16.12
C CYS A 251 -21.40 15.72 -16.36
N PHE A 252 -21.47 15.04 -17.50
CA PHE A 252 -20.41 14.15 -17.98
C PHE A 252 -19.40 14.98 -18.78
N GLU A 253 -18.11 14.78 -18.54
CA GLU A 253 -17.04 15.60 -19.11
C GLU A 253 -16.44 14.95 -20.36
N ASN A 254 -16.25 13.63 -20.36
CA ASN A 254 -15.51 12.94 -21.44
C ASN A 254 -16.40 12.12 -22.37
N GLY A 255 -17.66 11.87 -21.99
CA GLY A 255 -18.61 11.16 -22.83
C GLY A 255 -20.03 11.21 -22.28
N ARG A 256 -20.81 10.15 -22.53
CA ARG A 256 -22.17 10.00 -21.99
C ARG A 256 -22.55 8.54 -21.83
N PRO A 257 -23.45 8.21 -20.89
CA PRO A 257 -24.04 6.88 -20.77
C PRO A 257 -24.59 6.36 -22.10
N ASN A 258 -24.35 5.09 -22.39
CA ASN A 258 -24.85 4.45 -23.60
C ASN A 258 -26.34 4.09 -23.43
N PRO A 259 -27.26 4.70 -24.20
CA PRO A 259 -28.70 4.48 -24.07
C PRO A 259 -29.15 3.06 -24.45
N ASP A 260 -28.32 2.32 -25.22
CA ASP A 260 -28.61 0.93 -25.57
C ASP A 260 -28.36 -0.04 -24.40
N VAL A 261 -27.52 0.36 -23.43
CA VAL A 261 -27.19 -0.42 -22.24
C VAL A 261 -28.20 -0.15 -21.12
N ILE A 262 -28.49 1.13 -20.88
CA ILE A 262 -29.48 1.58 -19.89
C ILE A 262 -30.21 2.81 -20.41
N ALA A 263 -31.52 2.92 -20.15
CA ALA A 263 -32.30 4.07 -20.60
C ALA A 263 -31.73 5.35 -19.99
N TYR A 264 -31.52 6.39 -20.81
CA TYR A 264 -31.04 7.69 -20.34
C TYR A 264 -31.94 8.83 -20.84
N PRO A 265 -32.36 9.78 -19.97
CA PRO A 265 -32.08 9.84 -18.53
C PRO A 265 -32.74 8.67 -17.77
N CYS A 266 -32.02 8.07 -16.82
CA CYS A 266 -32.51 6.97 -15.99
C CYS A 266 -33.23 7.50 -14.74
N SER A 267 -33.89 6.60 -14.00
CA SER A 267 -34.68 6.95 -12.82
C SER A 267 -33.84 7.56 -11.70
N LYS A 268 -32.59 7.10 -11.51
CA LYS A 268 -31.63 7.66 -10.55
C LYS A 268 -30.21 7.61 -11.09
N ILE A 269 -29.40 8.61 -10.75
CA ILE A 269 -27.97 8.65 -11.01
C ILE A 269 -27.25 8.97 -9.70
N LEU A 270 -26.20 8.22 -9.38
CA LEU A 270 -25.36 8.45 -8.21
C LEU A 270 -23.89 8.55 -8.64
N ARG A 271 -23.18 9.59 -8.20
CA ARG A 271 -21.72 9.69 -8.41
C ARG A 271 -21.00 8.68 -7.52
N GLY A 272 -20.07 7.92 -8.09
CA GLY A 272 -19.19 7.02 -7.34
C GLY A 272 -18.14 7.78 -6.53
N PHE A 273 -17.67 8.93 -7.03
CA PHE A 273 -16.74 9.81 -6.31
C PHE A 273 -17.30 11.24 -6.21
N LYS A 274 -18.17 11.50 -5.24
CA LYS A 274 -18.93 12.76 -5.11
C LYS A 274 -18.07 14.04 -5.06
N GLU A 275 -16.85 13.98 -4.53
CA GLU A 275 -15.99 15.16 -4.34
C GLU A 275 -14.78 15.22 -5.29
N LYS A 276 -14.70 14.34 -6.30
CA LYS A 276 -13.61 14.35 -7.28
C LYS A 276 -14.13 14.61 -8.69
N GLY A 277 -13.69 15.72 -9.28
CA GLY A 277 -14.11 16.12 -10.63
C GLY A 277 -15.63 16.17 -10.75
N ASN A 278 -16.16 15.60 -11.81
CA ASN A 278 -17.61 15.47 -12.02
C ASN A 278 -18.26 14.25 -11.33
N GLY A 279 -17.51 13.38 -10.66
CA GLY A 279 -18.01 12.11 -10.14
C GLY A 279 -17.22 10.89 -10.59
N LEU A 280 -16.48 11.01 -11.70
CA LEU A 280 -15.61 10.01 -12.37
C LEU A 280 -16.30 8.73 -12.86
N VAL A 281 -17.11 8.09 -12.01
CA VAL A 281 -17.95 6.94 -12.33
C VAL A 281 -19.35 7.21 -11.80
N PHE A 282 -20.37 6.72 -12.50
CA PHE A 282 -21.77 6.98 -12.17
C PHE A 282 -22.55 5.67 -12.13
N LEU A 283 -23.24 5.41 -11.03
CA LEU A 283 -24.26 4.36 -10.95
C LEU A 283 -25.55 4.90 -11.56
N LEU A 284 -26.04 4.19 -12.57
CA LEU A 284 -27.25 4.49 -13.32
C LEU A 284 -28.29 3.43 -12.96
N ILE A 285 -29.47 3.86 -12.48
CA ILE A 285 -30.54 2.97 -12.05
C ILE A 285 -31.81 3.27 -12.87
N ASP A 286 -32.29 2.25 -13.56
CA ASP A 286 -33.60 2.23 -14.22
C ASP A 286 -34.56 1.44 -13.32
N ASP A 287 -35.38 2.18 -12.57
CA ASP A 287 -36.33 1.60 -11.62
C ASP A 287 -37.48 0.87 -12.33
N ASP A 288 -37.80 1.22 -13.59
CA ASP A 288 -38.89 0.62 -14.35
C ASP A 288 -38.48 -0.74 -14.92
N LYS A 289 -37.27 -0.82 -15.51
CA LYS A 289 -36.73 -2.06 -16.07
C LYS A 289 -35.94 -2.89 -15.06
N LYS A 290 -35.79 -2.41 -13.82
CA LYS A 290 -35.03 -3.07 -12.75
C LYS A 290 -33.59 -3.38 -13.17
N LYS A 291 -32.92 -2.38 -13.75
CA LYS A 291 -31.55 -2.48 -14.28
C LYS A 291 -30.62 -1.48 -13.63
N TRP A 292 -29.42 -1.95 -13.33
CA TRP A 292 -28.34 -1.11 -12.84
C TRP A 292 -27.18 -1.20 -13.82
N ALA A 293 -26.59 -0.06 -14.14
CA ALA A 293 -25.39 0.03 -14.97
C ALA A 293 -24.41 1.01 -14.35
N PHE A 294 -23.14 0.89 -14.71
CA PHE A 294 -22.13 1.88 -14.38
C PHE A 294 -21.61 2.54 -15.63
N TYR A 295 -21.49 3.85 -15.60
CA TYR A 295 -20.79 4.63 -16.61
C TYR A 295 -19.49 5.17 -16.03
N ASN A 296 -18.36 4.82 -16.63
CA ASN A 296 -17.07 5.38 -16.29
C ASN A 296 -16.79 6.56 -17.22
N ASP A 297 -16.74 7.76 -16.67
CA ASP A 297 -16.47 8.99 -17.42
C ASP A 297 -14.98 9.36 -17.44
N THR A 298 -14.10 8.57 -16.81
CA THR A 298 -12.66 8.79 -16.94
C THR A 298 -12.16 8.35 -18.31
N THR A 299 -11.04 8.91 -18.77
CA THR A 299 -10.32 8.49 -19.99
C THR A 299 -9.19 7.51 -19.69
N ASP A 300 -8.68 7.52 -18.46
CA ASP A 300 -7.37 6.95 -18.14
C ASP A 300 -7.43 5.85 -17.07
N TYR A 301 -8.62 5.50 -16.55
CA TYR A 301 -8.77 4.53 -15.46
C TYR A 301 -9.79 3.45 -15.82
N ASN A 302 -9.42 2.19 -15.62
CA ASN A 302 -10.41 1.14 -15.46
C ASN A 302 -10.98 1.25 -14.04
N ILE A 303 -12.30 1.36 -13.93
CA ILE A 303 -12.97 1.42 -12.63
C ILE A 303 -13.52 0.04 -12.31
N THR A 304 -12.96 -0.61 -11.29
CA THR A 304 -13.53 -1.84 -10.72
C THR A 304 -14.50 -1.47 -9.61
N VAL A 305 -15.75 -1.83 -9.81
CA VAL A 305 -16.84 -1.69 -8.85
C VAL A 305 -17.04 -3.01 -8.12
N THR A 306 -17.06 -2.95 -6.79
CA THR A 306 -17.41 -4.08 -5.92
C THR A 306 -18.66 -3.73 -5.13
N VAL A 307 -19.71 -4.53 -5.24
CA VAL A 307 -20.95 -4.35 -4.48
C VAL A 307 -21.26 -5.61 -3.69
N LYS A 308 -21.39 -5.48 -2.37
CA LYS A 308 -21.83 -6.54 -1.47
C LYS A 308 -23.34 -6.44 -1.24
N PHE A 309 -24.03 -7.55 -1.42
CA PHE A 309 -25.47 -7.67 -1.17
C PHE A 309 -25.73 -8.61 0.00
N PRO A 310 -26.60 -8.22 0.95
CA PRO A 310 -27.00 -9.08 2.06
C PRO A 310 -27.86 -10.26 1.58
N PRO A 311 -28.10 -11.25 2.45
CA PRO A 311 -28.95 -12.40 2.13
C PRO A 311 -30.34 -11.97 1.68
N LYS A 312 -30.93 -12.74 0.76
CA LYS A 312 -32.27 -12.50 0.18
C LYS A 312 -32.38 -11.25 -0.71
N SER A 313 -31.25 -10.62 -1.06
CA SER A 313 -31.25 -9.59 -2.10
C SER A 313 -31.72 -10.15 -3.43
N VAL A 314 -32.60 -9.43 -4.12
CA VAL A 314 -33.20 -9.86 -5.39
C VAL A 314 -32.53 -9.12 -6.53
N TYR A 315 -31.74 -9.86 -7.33
CA TYR A 315 -31.10 -9.36 -8.54
C TYR A 315 -30.68 -10.54 -9.44
N LYS A 316 -30.38 -10.25 -10.71
CA LYS A 316 -29.61 -11.10 -11.60
C LYS A 316 -28.38 -10.35 -12.09
N ALA A 317 -27.21 -10.94 -11.92
CA ALA A 317 -25.96 -10.38 -12.42
C ALA A 317 -25.96 -10.33 -13.95
N ALA A 318 -25.46 -9.22 -14.50
CA ALA A 318 -25.21 -9.11 -15.92
C ALA A 318 -24.03 -10.00 -16.36
N ARG A 319 -23.87 -10.17 -17.68
CA ARG A 319 -22.88 -11.09 -18.26
C ARG A 319 -21.44 -10.83 -17.80
N ASN A 320 -21.06 -9.57 -17.62
CA ASN A 320 -19.71 -9.15 -17.25
C ASN A 320 -19.52 -8.98 -15.73
N THR A 321 -20.56 -9.25 -14.94
CA THR A 321 -20.53 -9.14 -13.48
C THR A 321 -20.17 -10.48 -12.87
N THR A 322 -19.05 -10.52 -12.16
CA THR A 322 -18.63 -11.72 -11.41
C THR A 322 -19.37 -11.76 -10.08
N VAL A 323 -19.93 -12.92 -9.71
CA VAL A 323 -20.62 -13.11 -8.42
C VAL A 323 -19.91 -14.18 -7.61
N THR A 324 -19.56 -13.84 -6.38
CA THR A 324 -19.01 -14.78 -5.39
C THR A 324 -19.81 -14.73 -4.09
N LYS A 325 -19.68 -15.75 -3.24
CA LYS A 325 -20.25 -15.71 -1.89
C LYS A 325 -19.47 -14.71 -1.04
N ASP A 326 -20.17 -13.97 -0.18
CA ASP A 326 -19.51 -13.13 0.82
C ASP A 326 -18.97 -14.04 1.94
N PRO A 327 -17.64 -14.09 2.18
CA PRO A 327 -17.08 -14.89 3.27
C PRO A 327 -17.49 -14.35 4.65
N ASP A 328 -17.88 -13.09 4.74
CA ASP A 328 -18.20 -12.41 6.01
C ASP A 328 -19.70 -12.51 6.37
N VAL A 329 -20.56 -12.90 5.42
CA VAL A 329 -22.02 -12.91 5.58
C VAL A 329 -22.61 -14.19 5.00
N GLU A 330 -23.17 -15.04 5.87
CA GLU A 330 -23.86 -16.28 5.45
C GLU A 330 -25.00 -15.93 4.47
N ASP A 331 -25.00 -16.56 3.29
CA ASP A 331 -25.89 -16.28 2.15
C ASP A 331 -25.79 -14.87 1.53
N GLY A 332 -24.79 -14.08 1.93
CA GLY A 332 -24.41 -12.83 1.29
C GLY A 332 -23.67 -13.07 -0.02
N THR A 333 -23.65 -12.06 -0.89
CA THR A 333 -22.98 -12.14 -2.20
C THR A 333 -22.14 -10.91 -2.48
N ILE A 334 -21.04 -11.09 -3.19
CA ILE A 334 -20.16 -10.02 -3.67
C ILE A 334 -20.23 -10.03 -5.19
N CYS A 335 -20.58 -8.89 -5.76
CA CYS A 335 -20.63 -8.65 -7.21
C CYS A 335 -19.49 -7.72 -7.61
N VAL A 336 -18.70 -8.11 -8.60
CA VAL A 336 -17.56 -7.33 -9.10
C VAL A 336 -17.70 -7.09 -10.60
N LEU A 337 -17.52 -5.83 -11.03
CA LEU A 337 -17.55 -5.42 -12.43
C LEU A 337 -16.42 -4.44 -12.70
N THR A 338 -15.69 -4.61 -13.80
CA THR A 338 -14.72 -3.62 -14.28
C THR A 338 -15.32 -2.84 -15.44
N VAL A 339 -15.30 -1.52 -15.33
CA VAL A 339 -15.89 -0.57 -16.30
C VAL A 339 -14.75 0.22 -16.93
N PRO A 340 -14.43 -0.02 -18.22
CA PRO A 340 -13.36 0.71 -18.88
C PRO A 340 -13.69 2.19 -19.13
N PRO A 341 -12.69 3.04 -19.44
CA PRO A 341 -12.88 4.44 -19.76
C PRO A 341 -13.96 4.74 -20.79
N VAL A 342 -14.74 5.78 -20.53
CA VAL A 342 -15.80 6.31 -21.41
C VAL A 342 -16.79 5.23 -21.88
N MET A 343 -16.99 4.19 -21.06
CA MET A 343 -17.89 3.07 -21.36
C MET A 343 -18.98 2.89 -20.30
N THR A 344 -20.11 2.35 -20.75
CA THR A 344 -21.23 1.97 -19.89
C THR A 344 -21.36 0.45 -19.87
N GLU A 345 -21.25 -0.14 -18.69
CA GLU A 345 -21.38 -1.57 -18.49
C GLU A 345 -22.62 -1.89 -17.64
N LEU A 346 -23.39 -2.88 -18.09
CA LEU A 346 -24.54 -3.36 -17.34
C LEU A 346 -24.05 -4.16 -16.13
N PHE A 347 -24.59 -3.85 -14.96
CA PHE A 347 -24.20 -4.48 -13.71
C PHE A 347 -25.21 -5.53 -13.26
N LEU A 348 -26.49 -5.13 -13.16
CA LEU A 348 -27.60 -5.98 -12.72
C LEU A 348 -28.81 -5.85 -13.64
N THR A 349 -29.62 -6.91 -13.63
CA THR A 349 -30.92 -7.01 -14.28
C THR A 349 -31.93 -7.65 -13.32
N ASP A 350 -33.22 -7.47 -13.60
CA ASP A 350 -34.33 -8.12 -12.89
C ASP A 350 -34.29 -7.93 -11.35
N GLY A 351 -33.80 -6.79 -10.86
CA GLY A 351 -33.81 -6.48 -9.43
C GLY A 351 -33.32 -5.08 -9.06
N ASN A 352 -33.91 -4.52 -8.00
CA ASN A 352 -33.49 -3.26 -7.37
C ASN A 352 -33.18 -3.52 -5.89
N PRO A 353 -31.99 -4.04 -5.57
CA PRO A 353 -31.57 -4.21 -4.18
C PRO A 353 -31.55 -2.84 -3.48
N THR A 354 -32.20 -2.76 -2.32
CA THR A 354 -32.30 -1.52 -1.54
C THR A 354 -31.25 -1.41 -0.44
N VAL A 355 -30.58 -2.52 -0.13
CA VAL A 355 -29.51 -2.59 0.88
C VAL A 355 -28.29 -3.19 0.21
N TYR A 356 -27.19 -2.45 0.21
CA TYR A 356 -25.94 -2.85 -0.42
C TYR A 356 -24.77 -2.04 0.14
N GLN A 357 -23.57 -2.60 0.05
CA GLN A 357 -22.34 -1.85 0.31
C GLN A 357 -21.53 -1.79 -0.98
N MET A 358 -21.06 -0.61 -1.35
CA MET A 358 -20.37 -0.40 -2.62
C MET A 358 -18.99 0.21 -2.40
N ALA A 359 -18.01 -0.33 -3.10
CA ALA A 359 -16.64 0.15 -3.13
C ALA A 359 -16.18 0.33 -4.58
N PHE A 360 -15.37 1.34 -4.81
CA PHE A 360 -14.77 1.63 -6.10
C PHE A 360 -13.26 1.55 -5.96
N SER A 361 -12.61 0.95 -6.96
CA SER A 361 -11.17 1.04 -7.13
C SER A 361 -10.87 1.49 -8.55
N ALA A 362 -9.97 2.46 -8.67
CA ALA A 362 -9.50 2.95 -9.95
C ALA A 362 -8.11 2.36 -10.19
N VAL A 363 -8.00 1.52 -11.20
CA VAL A 363 -6.70 1.07 -11.70
C VAL A 363 -6.40 1.96 -12.88
N GLY A 364 -5.34 2.77 -12.77
CA GLY A 364 -4.84 3.51 -13.91
C GLY A 364 -4.63 2.53 -15.05
N LEU A 365 -5.20 2.83 -16.22
CA LEU A 365 -4.60 2.30 -17.43
C LEU A 365 -3.16 2.76 -17.33
N GLU A 366 -2.20 1.86 -17.21
CA GLU A 366 -0.81 2.21 -17.48
C GLU A 366 -0.68 2.49 -18.98
N GLN A 367 -1.37 3.53 -19.46
CA GLN A 367 -0.95 4.31 -20.59
C GLN A 367 0.21 5.15 -20.07
N THR A 368 1.36 4.51 -19.95
CA THR A 368 2.56 5.21 -20.37
C THR A 368 2.27 5.67 -21.78
N GLU A 369 2.15 6.97 -22.06
CA GLU A 369 2.22 7.43 -23.44
C GLU A 369 3.60 7.07 -23.98
N PRO A 370 3.71 6.62 -25.24
CA PRO A 370 4.99 6.34 -25.83
C PRO A 370 5.78 7.65 -25.89
N ASP A 371 7.04 7.61 -25.52
CA ASP A 371 7.93 8.74 -25.67
C ASP A 371 8.10 9.00 -27.17
N GLU A 372 7.60 10.14 -27.65
CA GLU A 372 7.65 10.49 -29.08
C GLU A 372 9.11 10.66 -29.57
N LEU A 373 10.03 11.02 -28.66
CA LEU A 373 11.46 11.21 -28.94
C LEU A 373 12.32 10.68 -27.77
N PRO A 374 12.50 9.35 -27.65
CA PRO A 374 13.25 8.78 -26.54
C PRO A 374 14.74 9.14 -26.64
N GLU A 375 15.22 9.91 -25.66
CA GLU A 375 16.65 10.20 -25.50
C GLU A 375 17.34 9.08 -24.71
N PHE A 376 18.20 8.31 -25.40
CA PHE A 376 19.10 7.35 -24.76
C PHE A 376 20.42 8.04 -24.41
N GLU A 377 20.90 7.85 -23.19
CA GLU A 377 22.19 8.38 -22.74
C GLU A 377 23.37 7.58 -23.31
N ASN A 378 23.15 6.32 -23.74
CA ASN A 378 24.19 5.46 -24.31
C ASN A 378 23.83 4.99 -25.72
N SER A 379 24.25 3.76 -26.09
CA SER A 379 24.19 3.23 -27.46
C SER A 379 22.78 3.02 -28.03
N GLY A 380 21.75 3.14 -27.21
CA GLY A 380 20.36 2.90 -27.57
C GLY A 380 20.04 1.42 -27.82
N PRO A 381 18.77 1.09 -28.14
CA PRO A 381 18.35 -0.27 -28.43
C PRO A 381 19.10 -0.92 -29.60
N ASP A 382 19.45 -2.20 -29.44
CA ASP A 382 20.09 -2.99 -30.49
C ASP A 382 19.06 -3.41 -31.55
N LYS A 383 19.17 -2.77 -32.72
CA LYS A 383 18.30 -3.00 -33.88
C LYS A 383 18.50 -4.37 -34.52
N HIS A 384 19.54 -5.14 -34.16
CA HIS A 384 19.64 -6.54 -34.58
C HIS A 384 18.76 -7.48 -33.74
N ILE A 385 18.47 -7.10 -32.48
CA ILE A 385 17.64 -7.89 -31.57
C ILE A 385 16.15 -7.54 -31.73
N ILE A 386 15.83 -6.25 -31.82
CA ILE A 386 14.48 -5.76 -32.12
C ILE A 386 14.53 -4.77 -33.30
N PRO A 387 14.46 -5.27 -34.55
CA PRO A 387 14.66 -4.45 -35.75
C PRO A 387 13.59 -3.39 -36.00
N HIS A 388 12.42 -3.57 -35.39
CA HIS A 388 11.28 -2.68 -35.49
C HIS A 388 10.65 -2.56 -34.11
N TYR A 389 10.40 -1.33 -33.68
CA TYR A 389 9.58 -0.97 -32.55
C TYR A 389 8.98 0.40 -32.87
N ASP A 390 7.67 0.55 -32.66
CA ASP A 390 6.89 1.76 -32.97
C ASP A 390 6.58 2.58 -31.71
N LYS A 391 6.66 1.97 -30.52
CA LYS A 391 6.43 2.62 -29.24
C LYS A 391 7.56 2.33 -28.25
N VAL A 392 8.01 3.38 -27.56
CA VAL A 392 9.03 3.29 -26.51
C VAL A 392 8.48 3.87 -25.22
N TYR A 393 8.66 3.17 -24.10
CA TYR A 393 8.20 3.62 -22.80
C TYR A 393 9.34 3.64 -21.80
N LYS A 394 9.53 4.77 -21.11
CA LYS A 394 10.42 4.88 -19.94
C LYS A 394 9.80 4.11 -18.77
N CYS A 395 10.50 3.09 -18.27
CA CYS A 395 10.03 2.29 -17.13
C CYS A 395 10.19 3.02 -15.79
N PHE A 396 11.07 4.04 -15.70
CA PHE A 396 11.26 4.88 -14.52
C PHE A 396 11.18 6.38 -14.88
N LYS A 397 9.97 6.90 -15.10
CA LYS A 397 9.74 8.27 -15.60
C LYS A 397 10.43 9.39 -14.80
N ASP A 398 10.50 9.24 -13.48
CA ASP A 398 11.05 10.27 -12.58
C ASP A 398 12.53 10.06 -12.20
N ARG A 399 13.26 9.19 -12.92
CA ARG A 399 14.67 8.87 -12.61
C ARG A 399 15.56 8.86 -13.85
N GLY A 400 16.52 9.79 -13.87
CA GLY A 400 17.49 9.90 -14.98
C GLY A 400 16.78 10.06 -16.32
N ASN A 401 17.31 9.43 -17.36
CA ASN A 401 16.67 9.38 -18.68
C ASN A 401 15.55 8.32 -18.80
N GLY A 402 15.17 7.63 -17.71
CA GLY A 402 14.23 6.52 -17.73
C GLY A 402 14.86 5.17 -17.38
N LEU A 403 16.19 5.05 -17.45
CA LEU A 403 17.06 3.91 -17.07
C LEU A 403 16.83 2.59 -17.84
N LEU A 404 15.58 2.15 -17.93
CA LEU A 404 15.13 0.97 -18.63
C LEU A 404 13.97 1.39 -19.53
N PHE A 405 13.98 0.92 -20.77
CA PHE A 405 13.00 1.26 -21.77
C PHE A 405 12.28 0.00 -22.25
N ARG A 406 10.94 0.01 -22.21
CA ARG A 406 10.11 -1.00 -22.86
C ARG A 406 9.95 -0.62 -24.32
N LEU A 407 10.30 -1.54 -25.21
CA LEU A 407 10.22 -1.40 -26.65
C LEU A 407 9.04 -2.25 -27.14
N VAL A 408 8.12 -1.63 -27.86
CA VAL A 408 6.91 -2.29 -28.37
C VAL A 408 6.91 -2.22 -29.89
N ASP A 409 6.67 -3.37 -30.50
CA ASP A 409 6.46 -3.58 -31.94
C ASP A 409 5.00 -4.00 -32.10
N GLU A 410 4.07 -3.04 -32.26
CA GLU A 410 2.64 -3.32 -32.34
C GLU A 410 2.30 -4.15 -33.58
N GLU A 411 2.95 -3.87 -34.71
CA GLU A 411 2.76 -4.62 -35.97
C GLU A 411 2.97 -6.13 -35.77
N ARG A 412 3.98 -6.51 -34.98
CA ARG A 412 4.30 -7.92 -34.72
C ARG A 412 3.84 -8.42 -33.36
N GLY A 413 3.21 -7.56 -32.55
CA GLY A 413 2.74 -7.84 -31.19
C GLY A 413 3.86 -8.31 -30.26
N ARG A 414 5.04 -7.67 -30.30
CA ARG A 414 6.23 -8.10 -29.52
C ARG A 414 6.72 -7.01 -28.60
N TRP A 415 7.17 -7.41 -27.43
CA TRP A 415 7.85 -6.55 -26.48
C TRP A 415 9.32 -6.95 -26.32
N GLY A 416 10.16 -5.95 -26.10
CA GLY A 416 11.54 -6.09 -25.65
C GLY A 416 11.88 -5.01 -24.62
N PHE A 417 13.04 -5.13 -24.01
CA PHE A 417 13.56 -4.14 -23.07
C PHE A 417 14.99 -3.76 -23.41
N TYR A 418 15.30 -2.47 -23.33
CA TYR A 418 16.65 -1.94 -23.42
C TYR A 418 17.05 -1.30 -22.09
N ASN A 419 18.16 -1.79 -21.53
CA ASN A 419 18.75 -1.25 -20.32
C ASN A 419 19.84 -0.26 -20.69
N ASP A 420 19.60 1.01 -20.42
CA ASP A 420 20.52 2.10 -20.76
C ASP A 420 21.53 2.39 -19.66
N THR A 421 21.53 1.62 -18.56
CA THR A 421 22.51 1.77 -17.48
C THR A 421 23.80 0.99 -17.76
N LYS A 422 24.89 1.37 -17.08
CA LYS A 422 26.21 0.69 -17.18
C LYS A 422 26.47 -0.29 -16.06
N ASP A 423 25.76 -0.15 -14.96
CA ASP A 423 26.08 -0.75 -13.67
C ASP A 423 24.90 -1.46 -13.01
N PHE A 424 23.73 -1.57 -13.66
CA PHE A 424 22.59 -2.33 -13.14
C PHE A 424 22.14 -3.41 -14.12
N ILE A 425 21.82 -4.59 -13.61
CA ILE A 425 20.98 -5.58 -14.30
C ILE A 425 19.55 -5.35 -13.82
N PHE A 426 18.62 -5.16 -14.75
CA PHE A 426 17.20 -5.04 -14.41
C PHE A 426 16.50 -6.38 -14.52
N ASN A 427 15.85 -6.80 -13.45
CA ASN A 427 14.87 -7.88 -13.45
C ASN A 427 13.49 -7.29 -13.73
N VAL A 428 12.91 -7.67 -14.86
CA VAL A 428 11.56 -7.34 -15.33
C VAL A 428 10.64 -8.51 -14.99
N ARG A 429 9.49 -8.22 -14.39
CA ARG A 429 8.44 -9.19 -14.10
C ARG A 429 7.11 -8.66 -14.61
N VAL A 430 6.40 -9.41 -15.44
CA VAL A 430 5.10 -9.00 -15.98
C VAL A 430 4.09 -10.13 -15.83
N SER A 431 2.92 -9.82 -15.29
CA SER A 431 1.73 -10.70 -15.33
C SER A 431 0.75 -10.16 -16.36
N PHE A 432 0.12 -11.04 -17.14
CA PHE A 432 -0.86 -10.68 -18.18
C PHE A 432 -2.21 -11.31 -17.84
N GLU A 433 -3.29 -10.55 -17.95
CA GLU A 433 -4.67 -11.00 -17.71
C GLU A 433 -5.08 -12.10 -18.70
N GLN A 434 -4.58 -12.05 -19.94
CA GLN A 434 -4.81 -13.07 -20.99
C GLN A 434 -3.57 -13.93 -21.28
N ASP A 435 -3.08 -14.63 -20.25
CA ASP A 435 -1.89 -15.49 -20.29
C ASP A 435 -1.86 -16.51 -21.46
N ALA A 436 -3.02 -17.02 -21.88
CA ALA A 436 -3.12 -18.08 -22.90
C ALA A 436 -2.61 -17.68 -24.29
N SER A 437 -2.50 -16.38 -24.58
CA SER A 437 -2.05 -15.86 -25.87
C SER A 437 -0.55 -15.49 -25.90
N VAL A 438 0.10 -15.47 -24.74
CA VAL A 438 1.45 -14.93 -24.56
C VAL A 438 2.51 -16.01 -24.79
N LYS A 439 3.49 -15.72 -25.65
CA LYS A 439 4.64 -16.57 -25.96
C LYS A 439 5.92 -15.91 -25.47
N VAL A 440 6.71 -16.64 -24.68
CA VAL A 440 8.05 -16.21 -24.26
C VAL A 440 9.00 -16.06 -25.45
N LEU A 441 9.85 -15.03 -25.41
CA LEU A 441 10.92 -14.80 -26.37
C LEU A 441 12.27 -14.68 -25.65
N GLY A 442 13.35 -14.99 -26.37
CA GLY A 442 14.72 -14.78 -25.89
C GLY A 442 15.00 -15.55 -24.59
N LYS A 443 15.50 -14.84 -23.58
CA LYS A 443 15.87 -15.37 -22.26
C LYS A 443 14.72 -15.28 -21.24
N THR A 444 13.52 -14.94 -21.68
CA THR A 444 12.35 -14.79 -20.81
C THR A 444 11.91 -16.15 -20.29
N ARG A 445 11.69 -16.21 -18.98
CA ARG A 445 11.20 -17.40 -18.27
C ARG A 445 9.81 -17.13 -17.72
N ARG A 446 8.98 -18.16 -17.66
CA ARG A 446 7.69 -18.12 -16.98
C ARG A 446 7.85 -18.77 -15.60
N GLU A 447 7.41 -18.07 -14.57
CA GLU A 447 7.43 -18.50 -13.17
C GLU A 447 6.00 -18.45 -12.60
N GLU A 448 5.71 -19.24 -11.56
CA GLU A 448 4.47 -19.13 -10.80
C GLU A 448 4.73 -18.27 -9.56
N ASP A 449 3.98 -17.18 -9.42
CA ASP A 449 4.03 -16.26 -8.29
C ASP A 449 2.81 -16.49 -7.39
N ALA A 450 3.04 -16.62 -6.08
CA ALA A 450 2.01 -16.96 -5.10
C ALA A 450 0.91 -15.89 -4.98
N GLU A 451 1.17 -14.66 -5.43
CA GLU A 451 0.23 -13.53 -5.36
C GLU A 451 -0.35 -13.17 -6.74
N LEU A 452 0.46 -13.25 -7.81
CA LEU A 452 0.10 -12.77 -9.15
C LEU A 452 -0.20 -13.88 -10.17
N GLY A 453 -0.08 -15.15 -9.78
CA GLY A 453 -0.23 -16.30 -10.69
C GLY A 453 0.94 -16.38 -11.68
N PRO A 454 0.71 -16.70 -12.98
CA PRO A 454 1.80 -16.84 -13.94
C PRO A 454 2.47 -15.49 -14.25
N VAL A 455 3.78 -15.42 -14.02
CA VAL A 455 4.60 -14.22 -14.22
C VAL A 455 5.74 -14.51 -15.20
N TYR A 456 5.95 -13.57 -16.11
CA TYR A 456 7.03 -13.58 -17.11
C TYR A 456 8.21 -12.76 -16.59
N VAL A 457 9.38 -13.38 -16.50
CA VAL A 457 10.57 -12.81 -15.88
C VAL A 457 11.72 -12.73 -16.87
N LEU A 458 12.39 -11.58 -16.93
CA LEU A 458 13.56 -11.34 -17.78
C LEU A 458 14.61 -10.53 -17.02
N ASP A 459 15.86 -10.94 -17.12
CA ASP A 459 17.00 -10.15 -16.64
C ASP A 459 17.65 -9.45 -17.84
N VAL A 460 17.72 -8.12 -17.80
CA VAL A 460 18.24 -7.25 -18.86
C VAL A 460 19.60 -6.68 -18.42
N PRO A 461 20.72 -7.16 -18.98
CA PRO A 461 22.05 -6.69 -18.59
C PRO A 461 22.31 -5.22 -18.95
N PRO A 462 23.30 -4.56 -18.31
CA PRO A 462 23.68 -3.19 -18.66
C PRO A 462 23.99 -3.05 -20.16
N LEU A 463 23.55 -1.94 -20.76
CA LEU A 463 23.75 -1.60 -22.18
C LEU A 463 23.26 -2.68 -23.17
N SER A 464 22.31 -3.52 -22.76
CA SER A 464 21.83 -4.65 -23.56
C SER A 464 20.34 -4.53 -23.89
N THR A 465 19.96 -5.08 -25.04
CA THR A 465 18.56 -5.23 -25.47
C THR A 465 18.19 -6.70 -25.46
N GLU A 466 17.04 -7.03 -24.87
CA GLU A 466 16.55 -8.40 -24.77
C GLU A 466 15.07 -8.46 -25.19
N LEU A 467 14.70 -9.52 -25.93
CA LEU A 467 13.30 -9.79 -26.27
C LEU A 467 12.57 -10.38 -25.07
N PHE A 468 11.31 -9.99 -24.90
CA PHE A 468 10.50 -10.40 -23.75
C PHE A 468 9.42 -11.42 -24.13
N VAL A 469 8.33 -10.95 -24.74
CA VAL A 469 7.17 -11.80 -25.08
C VAL A 469 6.52 -11.37 -26.41
N LYS A 470 5.65 -12.23 -26.94
CA LYS A 470 4.79 -11.99 -28.10
C LYS A 470 3.36 -12.48 -27.84
N GLY A 471 2.33 -11.71 -28.19
CA GLY A 471 0.94 -12.16 -28.02
C GLY A 471 -0.07 -11.02 -27.99
N ASP A 472 -1.26 -11.29 -27.45
CA ASP A 472 -2.16 -10.23 -27.00
C ASP A 472 -1.69 -9.78 -25.61
N LEU A 473 -1.08 -8.59 -25.58
CA LEU A 473 -0.37 -8.05 -24.42
C LEU A 473 -1.19 -6.95 -23.72
N SER A 474 -2.53 -7.08 -23.75
CA SER A 474 -3.48 -6.20 -23.06
C SER A 474 -3.70 -6.65 -21.61
N GLY A 475 -4.04 -5.70 -20.73
CA GLY A 475 -4.31 -5.97 -19.30
C GLY A 475 -3.13 -6.61 -18.58
N PHE A 476 -2.11 -5.83 -18.21
CA PHE A 476 -0.88 -6.36 -17.62
C PHE A 476 -0.48 -5.60 -16.36
N SER A 477 0.24 -6.28 -15.47
CA SER A 477 0.89 -5.69 -14.31
C SER A 477 2.39 -5.89 -14.41
N THR A 478 3.17 -4.82 -14.22
CA THR A 478 4.63 -4.87 -14.35
C THR A 478 5.33 -4.52 -13.05
N LYS A 479 6.41 -5.24 -12.73
CA LYS A 479 7.31 -4.95 -11.61
C LYS A 479 8.76 -4.99 -12.08
N PHE A 480 9.49 -3.94 -11.76
CA PHE A 480 10.91 -3.80 -12.08
C PHE A 480 11.76 -3.82 -10.80
N SER A 481 12.92 -4.46 -10.86
CA SER A 481 13.94 -4.33 -9.82
C SER A 481 15.34 -4.27 -10.43
N GLY A 482 16.22 -3.42 -9.91
CA GLY A 482 17.60 -3.28 -10.38
C GLY A 482 18.58 -3.86 -9.37
N LYS A 483 19.53 -4.67 -9.83
CA LYS A 483 20.66 -5.16 -9.02
C LYS A 483 21.96 -4.62 -9.60
N ARG A 484 22.81 -4.06 -8.74
CA ARG A 484 24.10 -3.51 -9.16
C ARG A 484 24.99 -4.63 -9.69
N HIS A 485 25.48 -4.46 -10.92
CA HIS A 485 26.44 -5.35 -11.58
C HIS A 485 27.85 -4.80 -11.35
N VAL A 486 28.64 -5.52 -10.55
CA VAL A 486 30.05 -5.20 -10.34
C VAL A 486 30.84 -5.88 -11.47
N ARG A 487 31.41 -5.11 -12.39
CA ARG A 487 32.43 -5.65 -13.31
C ARG A 487 33.65 -6.02 -12.47
N GLY A 488 34.05 -7.29 -12.52
CA GLY A 488 35.34 -7.75 -12.03
C GLY A 488 36.49 -7.23 -12.88
#